data_AF-A0A7S4N3F2-F1
#
_entry.id   AF-A0A7S4N3F2-F1
#
_cell.length_a   1.000
_cell.length_b   1.000
_cell.length_c   1.000
_cell.angle_alpha   90.00
_cell.angle_beta   90.00
_cell.angle_gamma   90.00
#
_symmetry.space_group_name_H-M   'P 1'
#
loop_
_entity.id
_entity.type
_entity.pdbx_description
1 polymer ?
#
loop_
_entity_poly.entity_id
_entity_poly.type
_entity_poly.pdbx_seq_one_letter_code
_entity_poly.pdbx_strand_id
1 'polypeptide(L)'
;SDVFRNADGSFKPIKDWDGLIVNDKGEVTDIEWGGWMTHAKGNYTEHKYGKFMDPLKGSGRLDFRWIPDTVSAIEAQGLAMEVYVDLEELPTKLDYMDLRGTHLSGRFSLKRLPTGLRILRLCGTGMSGE
;
A
#
# COMPACT_ATOMS: atom_id res chain seq x y z
N SER A 1 4.70 -19.07 4.44
CA SER A 1 5.49 -17.84 4.59
C SER A 1 4.62 -16.69 4.14
N ASP A 2 4.50 -15.66 4.96
CA ASP A 2 3.87 -14.40 4.57
C ASP A 2 4.84 -13.64 3.64
N VAL A 3 4.34 -12.81 2.72
CA VAL A 3 5.16 -12.05 1.78
C VAL A 3 6.12 -11.12 2.52
N PHE A 4 5.71 -10.62 3.69
CA PHE A 4 6.49 -9.69 4.51
C PHE A 4 7.45 -10.37 5.50
N ARG A 5 7.26 -11.68 5.78
CA ARG A 5 7.96 -12.36 6.88
C ARG A 5 8.66 -13.65 6.46
N ASN A 6 9.80 -13.92 7.08
CA ASN A 6 10.50 -15.18 7.01
C ASN A 6 9.71 -16.30 7.70
N ALA A 7 10.13 -17.56 7.50
CA ALA A 7 9.49 -18.71 8.12
C ALA A 7 9.54 -18.70 9.66
N ASP A 8 10.51 -17.99 10.25
CA ASP A 8 10.67 -17.79 11.69
C ASP A 8 9.83 -16.63 12.26
N GLY A 9 9.06 -15.92 11.41
CA GLY A 9 8.21 -14.79 11.78
C GLY A 9 8.90 -13.42 11.78
N SER A 10 10.23 -13.37 11.59
CA SER A 10 10.97 -12.11 11.41
C SER A 10 10.58 -11.42 10.10
N PHE A 11 10.68 -10.09 10.05
CA PHE A 11 10.44 -9.36 8.80
C PHE A 11 11.56 -9.64 7.80
N LYS A 12 11.18 -9.85 6.54
CA LYS A 12 12.12 -9.75 5.43
C LYS A 12 12.62 -8.31 5.33
N PRO A 13 13.88 -8.07 4.93
CA PRO A 13 14.31 -6.74 4.54
C PRO A 13 13.31 -6.14 3.54
N ILE A 14 12.92 -4.89 3.74
CA ILE A 14 11.85 -4.28 2.94
C ILE A 14 12.14 -4.35 1.43
N LYS A 15 13.40 -4.16 1.03
CA LYS A 15 13.87 -4.28 -0.36
C LYS A 15 13.61 -5.65 -1.01
N ASP A 16 13.35 -6.68 -0.20
CA ASP A 16 13.06 -8.03 -0.67
C ASP A 16 11.54 -8.28 -0.78
N TRP A 17 10.72 -7.27 -0.52
CA TRP A 17 9.26 -7.34 -0.73
C TRP A 17 8.95 -7.10 -2.20
N ASP A 18 7.98 -7.85 -2.73
CA ASP A 18 7.52 -7.66 -4.10
C ASP A 18 6.76 -6.34 -4.27
N GLY A 19 6.77 -5.79 -5.49
CA GLY A 19 5.97 -4.61 -5.84
C GLY A 19 6.52 -3.28 -5.30
N LEU A 20 7.80 -3.21 -4.95
CA LEU A 20 8.44 -1.96 -4.52
C LEU A 20 9.19 -1.29 -5.66
N ILE A 21 9.09 0.03 -5.74
CA ILE A 21 9.96 0.88 -6.56
C ILE A 21 11.01 1.50 -5.63
N VAL A 22 12.28 1.35 -6.01
CA VAL A 22 13.42 1.79 -5.24
C VAL A 22 14.24 2.78 -6.07
N ASN A 23 14.61 3.91 -5.47
CA ASN A 23 15.41 4.94 -6.15
C ASN A 23 16.92 4.57 -6.15
N ASP A 24 17.75 5.40 -6.80
CA ASP A 24 19.21 5.20 -6.90
C ASP A 24 19.94 5.19 -5.53
N LYS A 25 19.28 5.65 -4.46
CA LYS A 25 19.79 5.64 -3.08
C LYS A 25 19.41 4.39 -2.30
N GLY A 26 18.62 3.49 -2.89
CA GLY A 26 18.12 2.30 -2.21
C GLY A 26 16.91 2.57 -1.31
N GLU A 27 16.25 3.72 -1.44
CA GLU A 27 15.04 4.05 -0.66
C GLU A 27 13.80 3.61 -1.42
N VAL A 28 12.82 3.04 -0.71
CA VAL A 28 11.51 2.70 -1.28
C VAL A 28 10.71 3.99 -1.48
N THR A 29 10.29 4.26 -2.72
CA THR A 29 9.56 5.48 -3.09
C THR A 29 8.11 5.20 -3.46
N ASP A 30 7.81 4.03 -4.03
CA ASP A 30 6.46 3.71 -4.48
C ASP A 30 6.16 2.23 -4.22
N ILE A 31 4.88 1.94 -4.03
CA ILE A 31 4.35 0.61 -3.76
C ILE A 31 3.27 0.28 -4.79
N GLU A 32 3.48 -0.81 -5.53
CA GLU A 32 2.60 -1.33 -6.58
C GLU A 32 2.07 -2.73 -6.20
N TRP A 33 1.14 -2.76 -5.24
CA TRP A 33 0.38 -3.94 -4.82
C TRP A 33 -1.06 -3.97 -5.35
N GLY A 34 -1.40 -3.02 -6.22
CA GLY A 34 -2.73 -2.91 -6.78
C GLY A 34 -3.09 -4.09 -7.67
N GLY A 35 -4.24 -4.72 -7.42
CA GLY A 35 -4.77 -5.82 -8.23
C GLY A 35 -5.43 -5.38 -9.55
N TRP A 36 -5.64 -4.07 -9.75
CA TRP A 36 -6.30 -3.49 -10.93
C TRP A 36 -5.39 -2.44 -11.60
N MET A 37 -5.55 -2.25 -12.90
CA MET A 37 -4.82 -1.22 -13.65
C MET A 37 -5.22 0.18 -13.18
N THR A 38 -4.41 0.81 -12.34
CA THR A 38 -4.43 2.26 -12.13
C THR A 38 -3.03 2.71 -11.82
N HIS A 39 -2.44 3.55 -12.68
CA HIS A 39 -1.27 4.34 -12.31
C HIS A 39 -1.69 5.77 -11.95
N ALA A 40 -1.14 6.29 -10.86
CA ALA A 40 -1.31 7.67 -10.39
C ALA A 40 -0.82 8.77 -11.37
N LYS A 41 -0.03 8.43 -12.40
CA LYS A 41 0.67 9.39 -13.28
C LYS A 41 0.30 9.29 -14.77
N GLY A 42 -0.83 8.70 -15.11
CA GLY A 42 -1.48 8.85 -16.43
C GLY A 42 -0.90 8.03 -17.58
N ASN A 43 0.18 7.27 -17.39
CA ASN A 43 0.70 6.36 -18.40
C ASN A 43 0.34 4.92 -18.02
N TYR A 44 -0.40 4.25 -18.90
CA TYR A 44 -0.70 2.82 -18.78
C TYR A 44 0.57 2.04 -19.12
N THR A 45 1.23 1.46 -18.12
CA THR A 45 2.22 0.41 -18.35
C THR A 45 1.57 -0.96 -18.16
N GLU A 46 1.93 -1.93 -19.01
CA GLU A 46 1.54 -3.32 -18.80
C GLU A 46 2.09 -3.78 -17.45
N HIS A 47 1.21 -4.08 -16.49
CA HIS A 47 1.63 -4.63 -15.21
C HIS A 47 2.31 -5.99 -15.44
N LYS A 48 3.50 -6.16 -14.85
CA LYS A 48 4.29 -7.40 -14.82
C LYS A 48 3.49 -8.64 -14.37
N TYR A 49 2.40 -8.45 -13.62
CA TYR A 49 1.63 -9.52 -12.99
C TYR A 49 0.28 -9.86 -13.66
N GLY A 50 -0.08 -9.20 -14.77
CA GLY A 50 -1.34 -9.48 -15.49
C GLY A 50 -2.60 -9.01 -14.75
N LYS A 51 -3.71 -8.86 -15.49
CA LYS A 51 -4.92 -8.09 -15.10
C LYS A 51 -5.68 -8.49 -13.82
N PHE A 52 -5.30 -9.55 -13.10
CA PHE A 52 -6.14 -10.10 -12.02
C PHE A 52 -5.35 -10.86 -10.93
N MET A 53 -4.04 -10.64 -10.81
CA MET A 53 -3.25 -11.33 -9.78
C MET A 53 -3.22 -10.52 -8.49
N ASP A 54 -3.55 -11.17 -7.37
CA ASP A 54 -3.17 -10.69 -6.04
C ASP A 54 -1.63 -10.76 -5.95
N PRO A 55 -0.92 -9.62 -5.95
CA PRO A 55 0.54 -9.62 -5.97
C PRO A 55 1.13 -10.18 -4.68
N LEU A 56 0.33 -10.26 -3.62
CA LEU A 56 0.78 -10.77 -2.33
C LEU A 56 0.34 -12.22 -2.06
N LYS A 57 -0.37 -12.88 -3.01
CA LYS A 57 -0.81 -14.30 -3.00
C LYS A 57 -0.81 -14.98 -1.62
N GLY A 58 -1.49 -14.42 -0.61
CA GLY A 58 -1.25 -14.90 0.75
C GLY A 58 -2.06 -14.25 1.86
N SER A 59 -2.48 -15.10 2.80
CA SER A 59 -3.16 -14.76 4.05
C SER A 59 -2.26 -14.00 5.01
N GLY A 60 -2.77 -12.93 5.62
CA GLY A 60 -2.05 -12.13 6.62
C GLY A 60 -2.75 -10.81 6.91
N ARG A 61 -1.99 -9.87 7.47
CA ARG A 61 -2.39 -8.46 7.63
C ARG A 61 -1.28 -7.59 7.05
N LEU A 62 -1.63 -6.58 6.28
CA LEU A 62 -0.74 -5.49 5.90
C LEU A 62 -0.92 -4.34 6.88
N ASP A 63 0.13 -3.90 7.55
CA ASP A 63 0.09 -2.75 8.45
C ASP A 63 0.91 -1.59 7.89
N PHE A 64 0.28 -0.43 7.70
CA PHE A 64 0.93 0.71 7.07
C PHE A 64 2.03 1.33 7.93
N ARG A 65 2.12 0.98 9.22
CA ARG A 65 3.25 1.38 10.08
C ARG A 65 4.57 0.68 9.70
N TRP A 66 4.53 -0.33 8.84
CA TRP A 66 5.74 -0.97 8.31
C TRP A 66 6.31 -0.23 7.09
N ILE A 67 5.59 0.76 6.58
CA ILE A 67 5.93 1.48 5.36
C ILE A 67 6.87 2.64 5.70
N PRO A 68 8.02 2.79 5.02
CA PRO A 68 8.95 3.87 5.29
C PRO A 68 8.34 5.24 4.96
N ASP A 69 8.79 6.25 5.68
CA ASP A 69 8.47 7.67 5.41
C ASP A 69 8.93 8.17 4.04
N THR A 70 9.80 7.42 3.36
CA THR A 70 10.27 7.75 2.01
C THR A 70 9.23 7.50 0.92
N VAL A 71 8.18 6.73 1.21
CA VAL A 71 7.16 6.36 0.24
C VAL A 71 6.26 7.55 -0.08
N SER A 72 6.14 7.86 -1.37
CA SER A 72 5.28 8.91 -1.91
C SER A 72 4.00 8.38 -2.55
N ALA A 73 3.98 7.16 -3.09
CA ALA A 73 2.81 6.60 -3.73
C ALA A 73 2.52 5.16 -3.28
N ILE A 74 1.26 4.87 -2.96
CA ILE A 74 0.81 3.54 -2.58
C ILE A 74 -0.41 3.14 -3.41
N GLU A 75 -0.25 2.08 -4.18
CA GLU A 75 -1.33 1.38 -4.89
C GLU A 75 -1.48 0.00 -4.24
N ALA A 76 -2.56 -0.21 -3.49
CA ALA A 76 -2.84 -1.46 -2.79
C ALA A 76 -4.34 -1.83 -2.87
N GLN A 77 -5.03 -1.36 -3.91
CA GLN A 77 -6.43 -1.67 -4.17
C GLN A 77 -6.64 -3.16 -4.44
N GLY A 78 -7.77 -3.70 -3.97
CA GLY A 78 -8.20 -5.07 -4.27
C GLY A 78 -7.40 -6.17 -3.57
N LEU A 79 -6.57 -5.84 -2.57
CA LEU A 79 -5.93 -6.85 -1.73
C LEU A 79 -6.98 -7.63 -0.92
N ALA A 80 -6.89 -8.96 -0.96
CA ALA A 80 -7.82 -9.87 -0.28
C ALA A 80 -7.53 -10.05 1.23
N MET A 81 -6.43 -9.48 1.74
CA MET A 81 -6.03 -9.54 3.15
C MET A 81 -6.57 -8.37 3.97
N GLU A 82 -6.51 -8.49 5.31
CA GLU A 82 -6.78 -7.35 6.19
C GLU A 82 -5.70 -6.29 5.99
N VAL A 83 -6.11 -5.04 5.79
CA VAL A 83 -5.22 -3.90 5.67
C VAL A 83 -5.48 -2.97 6.85
N TYR A 84 -4.46 -2.75 7.69
CA TYR A 84 -4.54 -1.82 8.81
C TYR A 84 -3.88 -0.49 8.46
N VAL A 85 -4.62 0.59 8.67
CA VAL A 85 -4.17 1.96 8.44
C VAL A 85 -4.57 2.85 9.61
N ASP A 86 -3.60 3.61 10.13
CA ASP A 86 -3.88 4.83 10.88
C ASP A 86 -3.62 6.03 9.97
N LEU A 87 -4.67 6.75 9.59
CA LEU A 87 -4.56 7.92 8.71
C LEU A 87 -3.78 9.09 9.36
N GLU A 88 -3.55 9.05 10.68
CA GLU A 88 -2.72 10.02 11.37
C GLU A 88 -1.22 9.65 11.37
N GLU A 89 -0.86 8.42 10.99
CA GLU A 89 0.52 7.90 10.97
C GLU A 89 0.99 7.53 9.55
N LEU A 90 0.38 8.15 8.52
CA LEU A 90 0.79 7.92 7.13
C LEU A 90 2.20 8.46 6.86
N PRO A 91 2.94 7.87 5.90
CA PRO A 91 4.23 8.37 5.47
C PRO A 91 4.18 9.88 5.17
N THR A 92 5.14 10.62 5.71
CA THR A 92 5.13 12.09 5.60
C THR A 92 5.25 12.61 4.16
N LYS A 93 5.87 11.83 3.26
CA LYS A 93 6.02 12.16 1.84
C LYS A 93 4.86 11.69 0.96
N LEU A 94 3.84 11.06 1.53
CA LEU A 94 2.74 10.46 0.77
C LEU A 94 1.97 11.52 -0.02
N ASP A 95 1.94 11.35 -1.34
CA ASP A 95 1.20 12.17 -2.29
C ASP A 95 -0.05 11.45 -2.84
N TYR A 96 -0.02 10.12 -2.86
CA TYR A 96 -1.05 9.28 -3.46
C TYR A 96 -1.25 7.99 -2.66
N MET A 97 -2.50 7.67 -2.35
CA MET A 97 -2.87 6.39 -1.74
C MET A 97 -4.21 5.86 -2.29
N ASP A 98 -4.19 4.61 -2.76
CA ASP A 98 -5.36 3.90 -3.27
C ASP A 98 -5.51 2.53 -2.59
N LEU A 99 -6.53 2.42 -1.73
CA LEU A 99 -6.89 1.20 -0.98
C LEU A 99 -8.30 0.74 -1.33
N ARG A 100 -8.81 1.07 -2.52
CA ARG A 100 -10.18 0.70 -2.90
C ARG A 100 -10.39 -0.81 -2.86
N GLY A 101 -11.53 -1.25 -2.36
CA GLY A 101 -11.90 -2.67 -2.36
C GLY A 101 -11.01 -3.57 -1.48
N THR A 102 -10.30 -3.02 -0.49
CA THR A 102 -9.57 -3.81 0.52
C THR A 102 -10.43 -4.02 1.78
N HIS A 103 -10.05 -4.95 2.64
CA HIS A 103 -10.66 -5.10 3.96
C HIS A 103 -9.94 -4.21 4.98
N LEU A 104 -10.38 -2.95 5.12
CA LEU A 104 -9.65 -1.94 5.89
C LEU A 104 -10.05 -1.92 7.38
N SER A 105 -9.06 -1.85 8.28
CA SER A 105 -9.22 -1.62 9.71
C SER A 105 -8.27 -0.51 10.19
N GLY A 106 -8.52 0.04 11.39
CA GLY A 106 -7.65 1.05 12.01
C GLY A 106 -8.35 2.37 12.32
N ARG A 107 -7.63 3.49 12.19
CA ARG A 107 -8.07 4.82 12.65
C ARG A 107 -8.14 5.80 11.47
N PHE A 108 -9.31 6.41 11.30
CA PHE A 108 -9.65 7.12 10.05
C PHE A 108 -9.89 8.63 10.22
N SER A 109 -9.10 9.26 11.10
CA SER A 109 -9.18 10.71 11.31
C SER A 109 -8.49 11.46 10.18
N LEU A 110 -9.23 12.32 9.47
CA LEU A 110 -8.70 13.17 8.41
C LEU A 110 -7.94 14.41 8.93
N LYS A 111 -7.84 14.59 10.25
CA LYS A 111 -7.25 15.79 10.87
C LYS A 111 -5.74 15.92 10.67
N ARG A 112 -5.06 14.81 10.39
CA ARG A 112 -3.59 14.72 10.32
C ARG A 112 -3.10 14.02 9.05
N LEU A 113 -3.82 14.17 7.95
CA LEU A 113 -3.31 13.70 6.66
C LEU A 113 -1.98 14.41 6.32
N PRO A 114 -1.03 13.72 5.65
CA PRO A 114 0.19 14.34 5.15
C PRO A 114 -0.13 15.58 4.32
N THR A 115 0.58 16.68 4.54
CA THR A 115 0.32 17.96 3.85
C THR A 115 0.44 17.84 2.33
N GLY A 116 1.27 16.91 1.85
CA GLY A 116 1.47 16.63 0.42
C GLY A 116 0.43 15.70 -0.20
N LEU A 117 -0.50 15.12 0.57
CA LEU A 117 -1.44 14.13 0.07
C LEU A 117 -2.44 14.77 -0.89
N ARG A 118 -2.40 14.35 -2.15
CA ARG A 118 -3.26 14.87 -3.23
C ARG A 118 -4.43 13.94 -3.54
N ILE A 119 -4.22 12.63 -3.42
CA ILE A 119 -5.22 11.63 -3.76
C ILE A 119 -5.29 10.59 -2.65
N LEU A 120 -6.49 10.44 -2.08
CA LEU A 120 -6.84 9.40 -1.11
C LEU A 120 -8.09 8.68 -1.59
N ARG A 121 -7.99 7.37 -1.86
CA ARG A 121 -9.12 6.55 -2.30
C ARG A 121 -9.34 5.37 -1.37
N LEU A 122 -10.49 5.37 -0.69
CA LEU A 122 -10.89 4.38 0.31
C LEU A 122 -12.26 3.75 0.02
N CYS A 123 -12.82 3.89 -1.20
CA CYS A 123 -14.16 3.37 -1.47
C CYS A 123 -14.21 1.84 -1.52
N GLY A 124 -15.34 1.26 -1.11
CA GLY A 124 -15.52 -0.20 -1.08
C GLY A 124 -14.68 -0.92 -0.04
N THR A 125 -14.18 -0.22 0.99
CA THR A 125 -13.34 -0.79 2.05
C THR A 125 -14.11 -1.40 3.22
N GLY A 126 -15.45 -1.33 3.19
CA GLY A 126 -16.32 -1.71 4.30
C GLY A 126 -16.35 -0.69 5.45
N MET A 127 -15.58 0.40 5.36
CA MET A 127 -15.63 1.49 6.33
C MET A 127 -16.97 2.24 6.28
N SER A 128 -17.59 2.41 7.44
CA SER A 128 -18.57 3.47 7.68
C SER A 128 -17.85 4.68 8.29
N GLY A 129 -18.03 5.86 7.71
CA GLY A 129 -17.44 7.09 8.27
C GLY A 129 -18.14 7.53 9.55
N GLU A 130 -17.36 8.08 10.49
CA GLU A 130 -17.83 9.02 11.51
C GLU A 130 -17.22 10.41 11.24
#